data_AF-A0A2V2A642-F1
#
_entry.id   AF-A0A2V2A642-F1
#
_cell.length_a   1.000
_cell.length_b   1.000
_cell.length_c   1.000
_cell.angle_alpha   90.00
_cell.angle_beta   90.00
_cell.angle_gamma   90.00
#
_symmetry.space_group_name_H-M   'P 1'
#
loop_
_entity.id
_entity.type
_entity.pdbx_description
1 polymer ?
#
loop_
_entity_poly.entity_id
_entity_poly.type
_entity_poly.pdbx_seq_one_letter_code
_entity_poly.pdbx_strand_id
1 'polypeptide(L)'
;MASIISRYGKLILDFYYMGKRCRETTNLTDTPANRKKLEKVIEKMEAEIILGLFNYAKYFPKSDKAAEMVALKDRKECIHVKILIARKDKLR
;
A
#
# COMPACT_ATOMS: atom_id res chain seq x y z
N MET A 1 -7.02 3.29 -5.69
CA MET A 1 -6.92 3.73 -7.08
C MET A 1 -5.52 4.25 -7.32
N ALA A 2 -4.65 3.34 -7.74
CA ALA A 2 -3.26 3.60 -8.10
C ALA A 2 -3.11 3.98 -9.58
N SER A 3 -2.06 4.71 -9.92
CA SER A 3 -1.73 5.10 -11.28
C SER A 3 -0.36 4.55 -11.69
N ILE A 4 -0.23 4.17 -12.97
CA ILE A 4 1.04 3.79 -13.58
C ILE A 4 1.60 4.97 -14.36
N ILE A 5 2.79 5.41 -14.00
CA ILE A 5 3.53 6.49 -14.65
C ILE A 5 4.79 5.92 -15.29
N SER A 6 5.24 6.49 -16.41
CA SER A 6 6.54 6.16 -17.00
C SER A 6 7.55 7.23 -16.68
N ARG A 7 8.76 6.82 -16.26
CA ARG A 7 9.88 7.74 -16.03
C ARG A 7 11.19 7.05 -16.35
N TYR A 8 12.02 7.68 -17.20
CA TYR A 8 13.31 7.13 -17.64
C TYR A 8 13.21 5.68 -18.15
N GLY A 9 12.14 5.36 -18.88
CA GLY A 9 11.91 4.02 -19.45
C GLY A 9 11.45 2.96 -18.46
N LYS A 10 11.20 3.31 -17.18
CA LYS A 10 10.68 2.41 -16.16
C LYS A 10 9.27 2.79 -15.72
N LEU A 11 8.49 1.78 -15.35
CA LEU A 11 7.17 1.97 -14.77
C LEU A 11 7.28 2.34 -13.29
N ILE A 12 6.53 3.35 -12.88
CA ILE A 12 6.38 3.83 -11.51
C ILE A 12 4.93 3.62 -11.09
N LEU A 13 4.74 3.08 -9.89
CA LEU A 13 3.44 2.98 -9.25
C LEU A 13 3.23 4.18 -8.31
N ASP A 14 2.15 4.95 -8.52
CA ASP A 14 1.78 6.10 -7.68
C ASP A 14 0.41 5.84 -7.03
N PHE A 15 0.36 5.75 -5.70
CA PHE A 15 -0.85 5.41 -4.97
C PHE A 15 -0.86 6.00 -3.56
N TYR A 16 -2.00 5.96 -2.89
CA TYR A 16 -2.11 6.37 -1.49
C TYR A 16 -2.28 5.15 -0.58
N TYR A 17 -1.52 5.12 0.52
CA TYR A 17 -1.64 4.13 1.58
C TYR A 17 -1.42 4.81 2.94
N MET A 18 -2.26 4.49 3.93
CA MET A 18 -2.21 5.10 5.27
C MET A 18 -2.19 6.65 5.26
N GLY A 19 -2.90 7.27 4.30
CA GLY A 19 -2.94 8.73 4.16
C GLY A 19 -1.66 9.35 3.57
N LYS A 20 -0.72 8.53 3.10
CA LYS A 20 0.56 8.95 2.53
C LYS A 20 0.66 8.58 1.06
N ARG A 21 1.21 9.50 0.25
CA ARG A 21 1.52 9.23 -1.15
C ARG A 21 2.74 8.33 -1.26
N CYS A 22 2.56 7.19 -1.91
CA CYS A 22 3.55 6.17 -2.17
C CYS A 22 3.87 6.20 -3.67
N ARG A 23 5.15 6.34 -4.01
CA ARG A 23 5.60 6.44 -5.40
C ARG A 23 6.79 5.52 -5.56
N GLU A 24 6.51 4.31 -6.01
CA GLU A 24 7.48 3.24 -6.03
C GLU A 24 7.90 2.97 -7.48
N THR A 25 9.21 3.05 -7.73
CA THR A 25 9.76 2.73 -9.05
C THR A 25 9.90 1.21 -9.15
N THR A 26 9.37 0.64 -10.24
CA THR A 26 9.49 -0.79 -10.52
C THR A 26 10.71 -1.06 -11.40
N ASN A 27 11.12 -2.32 -11.49
CA ASN A 27 12.14 -2.76 -12.44
C ASN A 27 11.58 -3.07 -13.84
N LEU A 28 10.28 -2.82 -14.06
CA LEU A 28 9.63 -3.08 -15.33
C LEU A 28 9.89 -1.95 -16.31
N THR A 29 10.33 -2.28 -17.51
CA THR A 29 10.43 -1.32 -18.61
C THR A 29 9.04 -0.94 -19.11
N ASP A 30 8.92 0.27 -19.65
CA ASP A 30 7.66 0.78 -20.20
C ASP A 30 7.29 0.07 -21.51
N THR A 31 6.61 -1.06 -21.39
CA THR A 31 6.04 -1.82 -22.51
C THR A 31 4.58 -2.19 -22.21
N PRO A 32 3.73 -2.40 -23.23
CA PRO A 32 2.33 -2.78 -23.02
C PRO A 32 2.16 -4.06 -22.19
N ALA A 33 3.02 -5.07 -22.42
CA ALA A 33 2.98 -6.32 -21.68
C ALA A 33 3.31 -6.11 -20.19
N ASN A 34 4.32 -5.28 -19.89
CA ASN A 34 4.70 -4.95 -18.52
C ASN A 34 3.66 -4.09 -17.81
N ARG A 35 3.01 -3.15 -18.52
CA ARG A 35 1.88 -2.38 -17.98
C ARG A 35 0.73 -3.30 -17.56
N LYS A 36 0.32 -4.22 -18.45
CA LYS A 36 -0.72 -5.21 -18.14
C LYS A 36 -0.36 -6.12 -16.97
N LYS A 37 0.93 -6.49 -16.84
CA LYS A 37 1.41 -7.25 -15.68
C LYS A 37 1.33 -6.42 -14.40
N LEU A 38 1.74 -5.15 -14.45
CA LEU A 38 1.69 -4.25 -13.31
C LEU A 38 0.25 -3.95 -12.88
N GLU A 39 -0.68 -3.78 -13.83
CA GLU A 39 -2.12 -3.62 -13.56
C GLU A 39 -2.68 -4.77 -12.71
N LYS A 40 -2.39 -6.02 -13.05
CA LYS A 40 -2.81 -7.17 -12.23
C LYS A 40 -2.23 -7.16 -10.81
N VAL A 41 -0.98 -6.70 -10.67
CA VAL A 41 -0.36 -6.54 -9.35
C VAL A 41 -1.09 -5.44 -8.56
N ILE A 42 -1.45 -4.33 -9.20
CA ILE A 42 -2.22 -3.25 -8.61
C ILE A 42 -3.59 -3.75 -8.14
N GLU A 43 -4.33 -4.46 -8.98
CA GLU A 43 -5.64 -5.02 -8.62
C GLU A 43 -5.55 -5.86 -7.34
N LYS A 44 -4.54 -6.73 -7.25
CA LYS A 44 -4.28 -7.53 -6.04
C LYS A 44 -3.94 -6.65 -4.84
N MET A 45 -3.06 -5.66 -5.01
CA MET A 45 -2.68 -4.74 -3.93
C MET A 45 -3.88 -3.97 -3.40
N GLU A 46 -4.75 -3.48 -4.29
CA GLU A 46 -5.96 -2.74 -3.90
C GLU A 46 -6.93 -3.63 -3.11
N ALA A 47 -7.15 -4.88 -3.55
CA ALA A 47 -7.93 -5.85 -2.79
C ALA A 47 -7.34 -6.10 -1.40
N GLU A 48 -6.03 -6.31 -1.31
CA GLU A 48 -5.35 -6.49 -0.02
C GLU A 48 -5.43 -5.24 0.88
N ILE A 49 -5.41 -4.02 0.32
CA ILE A 49 -5.55 -2.77 1.08
C ILE A 49 -6.95 -2.69 1.68
N ILE A 50 -7.98 -3.00 0.88
CA ILE A 50 -9.38 -2.99 1.33
C ILE A 50 -9.61 -4.01 2.44
N LEU A 51 -9.04 -5.21 2.29
CA LEU A 51 -9.14 -6.30 3.27
C LEU A 51 -8.26 -6.08 4.52
N GLY A 52 -7.41 -5.05 4.56
CA GLY A 52 -6.45 -4.81 5.64
C GLY A 52 -5.24 -5.76 5.64
N LEU A 53 -5.12 -6.62 4.63
CA LEU A 53 -4.08 -7.63 4.50
C LEU A 53 -2.79 -7.08 3.85
N PHE A 54 -2.87 -5.90 3.23
CA PHE A 54 -1.75 -5.33 2.50
C PHE A 54 -0.52 -5.14 3.40
N ASN A 55 0.62 -5.61 2.90
CA ASN A 55 1.92 -5.47 3.55
C ASN A 55 2.87 -4.70 2.62
N TYR A 56 3.02 -3.40 2.89
CA TYR A 56 3.83 -2.51 2.06
C TYR A 56 5.28 -2.98 1.93
N ALA A 57 5.92 -3.42 3.03
CA ALA A 57 7.31 -3.88 3.02
C ALA A 57 7.50 -5.16 2.20
N LYS A 58 6.46 -6.01 2.07
CA LYS A 58 6.51 -7.21 1.22
C LYS A 58 6.52 -6.87 -0.28
N TYR A 59 5.77 -5.84 -0.68
CA TYR A 59 5.75 -5.37 -2.07
C TYR A 59 6.97 -4.53 -2.43
N PHE A 60 7.43 -3.69 -1.49
CA PHE A 60 8.51 -2.73 -1.70
C PHE A 60 9.59 -2.86 -0.62
N PRO A 61 10.34 -3.98 -0.59
CA PRO A 61 11.31 -4.26 0.48
C PRO A 61 12.51 -3.31 0.48
N LYS A 62 12.77 -2.63 -0.64
CA LYS A 62 13.86 -1.64 -0.78
C LYS A 62 13.37 -0.20 -0.69
N SER A 63 12.11 0.02 -0.34
CA SER A 63 11.56 1.37 -0.21
C SER A 63 11.95 1.98 1.14
N ASP A 64 12.47 3.20 1.12
CA ASP A 64 12.77 3.96 2.34
C ASP A 64 11.52 4.21 3.20
N LYS A 65 10.34 4.13 2.58
CA LYS A 65 9.04 4.28 3.25
C LYS A 65 8.58 3.02 3.97
N ALA A 66 9.23 1.87 3.77
CA ALA A 66 8.76 0.60 4.31
C ALA A 66 8.58 0.67 5.84
N ALA A 67 9.58 1.17 6.56
CA ALA A 67 9.51 1.32 8.01
C ALA A 67 8.41 2.30 8.47
N GLU A 68 8.24 3.44 7.78
CA GLU A 68 7.18 4.41 8.08
C GLU A 68 5.79 3.80 7.89
N MET A 69 5.58 3.08 6.79
CA MET A 69 4.28 2.47 6.46
C MET A 69 3.90 1.36 7.43
N VAL A 70 4.87 0.56 7.88
CA VAL A 70 4.66 -0.45 8.93
C VAL A 70 4.23 0.22 10.23
N ALA A 71 4.97 1.24 10.70
CA ALA A 71 4.61 1.95 11.93
C ALA A 71 3.23 2.65 11.84
N LEU A 72 2.87 3.18 10.66
CA LEU A 72 1.53 3.77 10.44
C LEU A 72 0.42 2.72 10.49
N LYS A 73 0.63 1.54 9.89
CA LYS A 73 -0.32 0.43 9.94
C LYS A 73 -0.54 0.00 11.39
N ASP A 74 0.54 -0.27 12.13
CA ASP A 74 0.48 -0.72 13.53
C ASP A 74 -0.23 0.30 14.43
N ARG A 75 0.06 1.60 14.25
CA ARG A 75 -0.65 2.68 14.97
C ARG A 75 -2.14 2.68 14.66
N LYS A 76 -2.52 2.54 13.39
CA LYS A 76 -3.94 2.54 12.98
C LYS A 76 -4.68 1.33 13.56
N GLU A 77 -4.06 0.17 13.56
CA GLU A 77 -4.60 -1.05 14.18
C GLU A 77 -4.74 -0.89 15.70
N CYS A 78 -3.71 -0.38 16.38
CA CYS A 78 -3.77 -0.14 17.83
C CYS A 78 -4.87 0.86 18.22
N ILE A 79 -5.03 1.95 17.48
CA ILE A 79 -6.12 2.93 17.71
C ILE A 79 -7.48 2.26 17.53
N HIS A 80 -7.64 1.46 16.48
CA HIS A 80 -8.89 0.74 16.23
C HIS A 80 -9.24 -0.20 17.38
N VAL A 81 -8.27 -1.00 17.85
CA VAL A 81 -8.43 -1.90 19.00
C VAL A 81 -8.81 -1.13 20.26
N LYS A 82 -8.12 -0.03 20.57
CA LYS A 82 -8.44 0.82 21.74
C LYS A 82 -9.86 1.37 21.69
N ILE A 83 -10.32 1.82 20.52
CA ILE A 83 -11.69 2.31 20.34
C ILE A 83 -12.71 1.19 20.59
N LEU A 84 -12.47 -0.01 20.07
CA LEU A 84 -13.37 -1.16 20.26
C LEU A 84 -13.48 -1.57 21.74
N ILE A 85 -12.35 -1.61 22.46
CA ILE A 85 -12.32 -1.92 23.90
C ILE A 85 -13.11 -0.85 24.68
N ALA A 86 -12.80 0.43 24.46
CA ALA A 86 -13.49 1.53 25.15
C ALA A 86 -15.01 1.55 24.90
N ARG A 87 -15.46 1.15 23.70
CA ARG A 87 -16.89 1.00 23.39
C ARG A 87 -17.54 -0.16 24.13
N LYS A 88 -16.83 -1.28 24.28
CA LYS A 88 -17.32 -2.47 24.99
C LYS A 88 -17.49 -2.20 26.49
N ASP A 89 -16.58 -1.43 27.09
CA ASP A 89 -16.64 -1.08 28.51
C ASP A 89 -17.77 -0.09 28.84
N LYS A 90 -18.17 0.75 27.87
CA LYS A 90 -19.27 1.72 28.03
C LYS A 90 -20.68 1.13 27.83
N LEU A 91 -20.76 -0.10 27.34
CA LEU A 91 -22.01 -0.85 27.11
C LEU A 91 -22.30 -1.87 28.23
N ARG A 92 -21.44 -1.95 29.24
CA ARG A 92 -21.65 -2.66 30.51
C ARG A 92 -22.03 -1.67 31.59
#